data_AF-Q4CXX4-F1
#
_entry.id   AF-Q4CXX4-F1
#
_cell.length_a   1.000
_cell.length_b   1.000
_cell.length_c   1.000
_cell.angle_alpha   90.00
_cell.angle_beta   90.00
_cell.angle_gamma   90.00
#
_symmetry.space_group_name_H-M   'P 1'
#
loop_
_entity.id
_entity.type
_entity.pdbx_description
1 polymer ?
#
loop_
_entity_poly.entity_id
_entity_poly.type
_entity_poly.pdbx_seq_one_letter_code
_entity_poly.pdbx_strand_id
1 'polypeptide(L)'
;MPEEFDSQEVDFTKYCVLQSNDQPPVEFKVLREAAMMSGLLKDMLDDQGDMEPIIPIPNVSGRTLRLVVEYMEHHYQNRAEPIEKPLKSKIDTIISPWDRDFLYTHLVKDHDEKQHEVLIDVIMAANFLNVKDLLDLTCACVASMIRGKTAEQIRALFNIESDFTPEEEEKIREENRWCEEV
;
A
#
# COMPACT_ATOMS: atom_id res chain seq x y z
N MET A 1 16.61 -5.88 10.27
CA MET A 1 15.98 -6.87 11.17
C MET A 1 15.11 -6.09 12.13
N PRO A 2 13.87 -6.49 12.43
CA PRO A 2 13.17 -5.88 13.56
C PRO A 2 14.08 -6.08 14.77
N GLU A 3 14.37 -5.02 15.52
CA GLU A 3 15.05 -5.19 16.81
C GLU A 3 14.17 -6.13 17.63
N GLU A 4 14.71 -7.29 18.02
CA GLU A 4 14.01 -8.16 18.96
C GLU A 4 13.86 -7.36 20.26
N PHE A 5 12.65 -6.87 20.52
CA PHE A 5 12.31 -6.23 21.78
C PHE A 5 11.49 -7.21 22.60
N ASP A 6 11.71 -7.22 23.90
CA ASP A 6 10.81 -7.92 24.81
C ASP A 6 9.53 -7.09 24.93
N SER A 7 8.37 -7.65 24.56
CA SER A 7 7.09 -6.97 24.69
C SER A 7 6.77 -6.60 26.15
N GLN A 8 7.41 -7.24 27.13
CA GLN A 8 7.31 -6.90 28.55
C GLN A 8 8.05 -5.60 28.93
N GLU A 9 8.95 -5.11 28.09
CA GLU A 9 9.74 -3.88 28.33
C GLU A 9 9.19 -2.65 27.55
N VAL A 10 8.07 -2.80 26.86
CA VAL A 10 7.50 -1.72 26.03
C VAL A 10 6.80 -0.69 26.91
N ASP A 11 7.21 0.58 26.78
CA ASP A 11 6.48 1.72 27.34
C ASP A 11 5.18 1.95 26.55
N PHE A 12 4.11 1.26 26.97
CA PHE A 12 2.81 1.30 26.29
C PHE A 12 2.10 2.65 26.36
N THR A 13 2.62 3.63 27.11
CA THR A 13 2.13 5.02 27.05
C THR A 13 2.61 5.73 25.78
N LYS A 14 3.69 5.25 25.15
CA LYS A 14 4.28 5.83 23.94
C LYS A 14 4.20 4.91 22.73
N TYR A 15 4.21 3.60 22.95
CA TYR A 15 4.27 2.62 21.89
C TYR A 15 3.06 1.69 21.93
N CYS A 16 2.74 1.11 20.78
CA CYS A 16 1.91 -0.08 20.67
C CYS A 16 2.72 -1.19 19.97
N VAL A 17 2.24 -2.43 20.05
CA VAL A 17 2.86 -3.56 19.36
C VAL A 17 1.89 -4.10 18.33
N LEU A 18 2.28 -4.11 17.06
CA LEU A 18 1.50 -4.74 16.00
C LEU A 18 2.03 -6.16 15.75
N GLN A 19 1.14 -7.15 15.67
CA GLN A 19 1.52 -8.54 15.36
C GLN A 19 1.03 -8.91 13.97
N SER A 20 1.92 -9.43 13.12
CA SER A 20 1.56 -9.95 11.80
C SER A 20 0.78 -11.26 11.89
N ASN A 21 0.24 -11.72 10.76
CA ASN A 21 -0.46 -13.00 10.66
C ASN A 21 0.47 -14.22 10.43
N ASP A 22 1.79 -14.03 10.46
CA ASP A 22 2.75 -15.12 10.26
C ASP A 22 2.64 -16.20 11.35
N GLN A 23 3.28 -17.34 11.12
CA GLN A 23 3.37 -18.45 12.07
C GLN A 23 4.86 -18.81 12.27
N PRO A 24 5.51 -18.38 13.37
CA PRO A 24 4.98 -17.55 14.46
C PRO A 24 4.76 -16.07 14.06
N PRO A 25 3.90 -15.32 14.77
CA PRO A 25 3.70 -13.89 14.51
C PRO A 25 4.99 -13.09 14.64
N VAL A 26 5.15 -12.07 13.78
CA VAL A 26 6.24 -11.10 13.87
C VAL A 26 5.70 -9.84 14.54
N GLU A 27 6.39 -9.39 15.59
CA GLU A 27 6.00 -8.21 16.36
C GLU A 27 6.73 -6.94 15.89
N PHE A 28 6.01 -5.83 15.89
CA PHE A 28 6.51 -4.50 15.52
C PHE A 28 6.16 -3.51 16.61
N LYS A 29 7.17 -2.96 17.30
CA LYS A 29 7.00 -1.84 18.22
C LYS A 29 6.84 -0.57 17.39
N VAL A 30 5.70 0.08 17.50
CA VAL A 30 5.34 1.28 16.71
C VAL A 30 5.01 2.42 17.65
N LEU A 31 5.51 3.62 17.34
CA LEU A 31 5.15 4.84 18.06
C LEU A 31 3.64 5.11 17.92
N ARG A 32 2.93 5.38 19.02
CA ARG A 32 1.47 5.61 19.01
C ARG A 32 1.08 6.74 18.04
N GLU A 33 1.85 7.84 18.01
CA GLU A 33 1.62 8.96 17.11
C GLU A 33 1.77 8.57 15.63
N ALA A 34 2.65 7.62 15.33
CA ALA A 34 2.77 7.07 13.97
C ALA A 34 1.62 6.12 13.65
N ALA A 35 1.26 5.23 14.59
CA ALA A 35 0.12 4.32 14.45
C ALA A 35 -1.21 5.06 14.22
N MET A 36 -1.39 6.27 14.78
CA MET A 36 -2.56 7.12 14.57
C MET A 36 -2.76 7.58 13.11
N MET A 37 -1.79 7.37 12.21
CA MET A 37 -2.00 7.52 10.77
C MET A 37 -2.98 6.49 10.19
N SER A 38 -3.06 5.31 10.80
CA SER A 38 -4.06 4.32 10.48
C SER A 38 -5.37 4.70 11.15
N GLY A 39 -6.43 4.85 10.37
CA GLY A 39 -7.77 5.09 10.92
C GLY A 39 -8.21 3.95 11.84
N LEU A 40 -7.92 2.70 11.48
CA LEU A 40 -8.24 1.53 12.31
C LEU A 40 -7.49 1.54 13.64
N LEU A 41 -6.17 1.73 13.61
CA LEU A 41 -5.36 1.73 14.84
C LEU A 41 -5.69 2.93 15.73
N LYS A 42 -6.00 4.09 15.14
CA LYS A 42 -6.45 5.25 15.89
C LYS A 42 -7.70 4.94 16.70
N ASP A 43 -8.74 4.40 16.07
CA ASP A 43 -10.00 4.05 16.74
C ASP A 43 -9.74 3.02 17.87
N MET A 44 -8.88 2.03 17.63
CA MET A 44 -8.52 1.02 18.63
C MET A 44 -7.72 1.59 19.82
N LEU A 45 -6.77 2.50 19.56
CA LEU A 45 -5.93 3.09 20.60
C LEU A 45 -6.68 4.13 21.44
N ASP A 46 -7.61 4.87 20.82
CA ASP A 46 -8.48 5.81 21.53
C ASP A 46 -9.43 5.08 22.50
N ASP A 47 -9.90 3.87 22.16
CA ASP A 47 -10.78 3.05 23.00
C ASP A 47 -10.05 2.32 24.15
N GLN A 48 -8.77 1.98 23.98
CA GLN A 48 -8.00 1.18 24.96
C GLN A 48 -7.22 1.98 26.00
N GLY A 49 -7.04 3.29 25.81
CA GLY A 49 -6.24 4.12 26.72
C GLY A 49 -4.81 3.60 26.88
N ASP A 50 -4.31 3.56 28.11
CA ASP A 50 -2.93 3.15 28.45
C ASP A 50 -2.75 1.62 28.65
N MET A 51 -3.75 0.80 28.31
CA MET A 51 -3.61 -0.67 28.40
C MET A 51 -2.54 -1.17 27.41
N GLU A 52 -1.92 -2.33 27.70
CA GLU A 52 -0.92 -3.02 26.87
C GLU A 52 -1.49 -3.36 25.48
N PRO A 53 -1.35 -2.51 24.43
CA PRO A 53 -2.00 -2.72 23.15
C PRO A 53 -1.06 -3.55 22.29
N ILE A 54 -1.09 -4.86 22.50
CA ILE A 54 -0.65 -5.81 21.50
C ILE A 54 -1.83 -6.02 20.55
N ILE A 55 -1.68 -5.56 19.32
CA ILE A 55 -2.73 -5.50 18.30
C ILE A 55 -2.42 -6.52 17.19
N PRO A 56 -3.14 -7.65 17.13
CA PRO A 56 -3.06 -8.58 16.02
C PRO A 56 -3.63 -7.97 14.74
N ILE A 57 -2.85 -8.01 13.66
CA ILE A 57 -3.24 -7.56 12.32
C ILE A 57 -3.48 -8.80 11.45
N PRO A 58 -4.72 -9.30 11.39
CA PRO A 58 -5.02 -10.49 10.60
C PRO A 58 -4.78 -10.24 9.12
N ASN A 59 -4.40 -11.29 8.40
CA ASN A 59 -4.21 -11.29 6.94
C ASN A 59 -3.06 -10.40 6.40
N VAL A 60 -2.24 -9.79 7.26
CA VAL A 60 -1.08 -9.01 6.84
C VAL A 60 0.20 -9.70 7.29
N SER A 61 1.03 -10.13 6.32
CA SER A 61 2.32 -10.74 6.60
C SER A 61 3.28 -9.75 7.25
N GLY A 62 4.27 -10.24 7.98
CA GLY A 62 5.29 -9.42 8.63
C GLY A 62 6.16 -8.69 7.61
N ARG A 63 6.31 -9.24 6.40
CA ARG A 63 6.94 -8.52 5.29
C ARG A 63 6.15 -7.28 4.91
N THR A 64 4.85 -7.42 4.70
CA THR A 64 3.95 -6.32 4.31
C THR A 64 3.78 -5.32 5.45
N LEU A 65 3.57 -5.80 6.68
CA LEU A 65 3.37 -4.98 7.86
C LEU A 65 4.59 -4.08 8.13
N ARG A 66 5.81 -4.59 7.95
CA ARG A 66 7.04 -3.79 8.06
C ARG A 66 7.02 -2.56 7.17
N LEU A 67 6.60 -2.72 5.92
CA LEU A 67 6.55 -1.62 4.93
C LEU A 67 5.49 -0.59 5.29
N VAL A 68 4.33 -1.04 5.79
CA VAL A 68 3.28 -0.12 6.27
C VAL A 68 3.76 0.64 7.50
N VAL A 69 4.42 -0.03 8.45
CA VAL A 69 4.99 0.61 9.65
C VAL A 69 6.03 1.64 9.27
N GLU A 70 6.98 1.29 8.40
CA GLU A 70 8.01 2.22 7.90
C GLU A 70 7.39 3.48 7.27
N TYR A 71 6.33 3.30 6.46
CA TYR A 71 5.60 4.41 5.89
C TYR A 71 4.95 5.32 6.95
N MET A 72 4.26 4.73 7.93
CA MET A 72 3.64 5.48 9.03
C MET A 72 4.69 6.23 9.87
N GLU A 73 5.80 5.59 10.19
CA GLU A 73 6.90 6.18 10.95
C GLU A 73 7.63 7.30 10.19
N HIS A 74 7.60 7.31 8.86
CA HIS A 74 8.11 8.44 8.11
C HIS A 74 7.10 9.61 8.07
N HIS A 75 5.85 9.30 7.71
CA HIS A 75 4.85 10.32 7.37
C HIS A 75 4.07 10.89 8.56
N TYR A 76 4.27 10.37 9.78
CA TYR A 76 3.64 10.97 10.97
C TYR A 76 4.15 12.39 11.25
N GLN A 77 5.43 12.65 10.96
CA GLN A 77 6.05 13.97 11.03
C GLN A 77 6.21 14.66 9.67
N ASN A 78 6.23 13.90 8.57
CA ASN A 78 6.42 14.41 7.22
C ASN A 78 5.19 14.11 6.37
N ARG A 79 4.09 14.85 6.58
CA ARG A 79 2.81 14.57 5.89
C ARG A 79 3.01 14.52 4.37
N ALA A 80 2.49 13.45 3.75
CA ALA A 80 2.50 13.32 2.30
C ALA A 80 1.63 14.42 1.68
N GLU A 81 2.09 15.00 0.57
CA GLU A 81 1.28 15.93 -0.20
C GLU A 81 0.14 15.17 -0.89
N PRO A 82 -1.08 15.71 -0.91
CA PRO A 82 -2.20 15.06 -1.58
C PRO A 82 -1.91 14.81 -3.07
N ILE A 83 -2.06 13.57 -3.51
CA ILE A 83 -1.92 13.19 -4.91
C ILE A 83 -3.18 13.60 -5.67
N GLU A 84 -3.02 14.43 -6.70
CA GLU A 84 -4.13 14.93 -7.50
C GLU A 84 -4.80 13.82 -8.32
N LYS A 85 -6.14 13.81 -8.36
CA LYS A 85 -6.95 12.79 -9.04
C LYS A 85 -7.85 13.48 -10.09
N PRO A 86 -7.83 13.06 -11.36
CA PRO A 86 -7.00 12.01 -11.96
C PRO A 86 -5.52 12.43 -12.12
N LEU A 87 -4.62 11.46 -12.28
CA LEU A 87 -3.19 11.70 -12.51
C LEU A 87 -2.95 12.44 -13.84
N LYS A 88 -2.33 13.61 -13.78
CA LYS A 88 -2.01 14.42 -14.97
C LYS A 88 -0.66 14.05 -15.60
N SER A 89 0.32 13.70 -14.78
CA SER A 89 1.68 13.34 -15.18
C SER A 89 2.08 11.96 -14.64
N LYS A 90 3.34 11.56 -14.83
CA LYS A 90 3.89 10.34 -14.22
C LYS A 90 3.99 10.53 -12.71
N ILE A 91 3.73 9.48 -11.95
CA ILE A 91 3.78 9.52 -10.49
C ILE A 91 5.10 10.06 -9.95
N ASP A 92 6.22 9.74 -10.59
CA ASP A 92 7.57 10.21 -10.22
C ASP A 92 7.68 11.73 -10.11
N THR A 93 6.86 12.46 -10.86
CA THR A 93 6.91 13.94 -10.95
C THR A 93 6.06 14.64 -9.89
N ILE A 94 5.23 13.91 -9.15
CA ILE A 94 4.24 14.48 -8.21
C ILE A 94 4.44 14.00 -6.77
N ILE A 95 5.21 12.94 -6.54
CA ILE A 95 5.49 12.42 -5.20
C ILE A 95 6.83 12.95 -4.67
N SER A 96 7.00 12.88 -3.34
CA SER A 96 8.25 13.30 -2.70
C SER A 96 9.43 12.39 -3.09
N PRO A 97 10.69 12.83 -2.93
CA PRO A 97 11.84 11.97 -3.13
C PRO A 97 11.84 10.72 -2.25
N TRP A 98 11.32 10.82 -1.01
CA TRP A 98 11.23 9.68 -0.09
C TRP A 98 10.17 8.69 -0.56
N ASP A 99 8.96 9.16 -0.93
CA ASP A 99 7.91 8.29 -1.49
C ASP A 99 8.39 7.56 -2.75
N ARG A 100 9.16 8.25 -3.60
CA ARG A 100 9.75 7.67 -4.81
C ARG A 100 10.73 6.56 -4.47
N ASP A 101 11.63 6.81 -3.51
CA ASP A 101 12.60 5.80 -3.06
C ASP A 101 11.88 4.61 -2.41
N PHE A 102 10.95 4.86 -1.49
CA PHE A 102 10.15 3.82 -0.86
C PHE A 102 9.44 2.93 -1.88
N LEU A 103 8.82 3.55 -2.89
CA LEU A 103 8.10 2.84 -3.94
C LEU A 103 9.03 1.97 -4.79
N TYR A 104 10.14 2.51 -5.30
CA TYR A 104 11.01 1.78 -6.25
C TYR A 104 12.12 0.95 -5.60
N THR A 105 12.33 1.10 -4.30
CA THR A 105 13.20 0.23 -3.50
C THR A 105 12.43 -0.96 -2.93
N HIS A 106 11.17 -0.76 -2.48
CA HIS A 106 10.43 -1.80 -1.76
C HIS A 106 9.25 -2.41 -2.54
N LEU A 107 8.47 -1.60 -3.25
CA LEU A 107 7.17 -2.04 -3.79
C LEU A 107 7.25 -2.49 -5.25
N VAL A 108 8.00 -1.75 -6.07
CA VAL A 108 8.18 -1.97 -7.51
C VAL A 108 9.66 -1.87 -7.82
N LYS A 109 10.40 -2.90 -7.40
CA LYS A 109 11.86 -2.88 -7.38
C LYS A 109 12.44 -2.51 -8.75
N ASP A 110 13.36 -1.55 -8.76
CA ASP A 110 14.08 -1.09 -9.96
C ASP A 110 13.14 -0.65 -11.11
N HIS A 111 11.94 -0.16 -10.77
CA HIS A 111 10.87 0.19 -11.72
C HIS A 111 10.37 -1.00 -12.57
N ASP A 112 10.62 -2.24 -12.16
CA ASP A 112 10.13 -3.41 -12.87
C ASP A 112 8.65 -3.65 -12.54
N GLU A 113 7.77 -3.18 -13.43
CA GLU A 113 6.31 -3.32 -13.29
C GLU A 113 5.87 -4.80 -13.16
N LYS A 114 6.69 -5.77 -13.58
CA LYS A 114 6.38 -7.20 -13.42
C LYS A 114 6.49 -7.68 -11.98
N GLN A 115 7.18 -6.94 -11.11
CA GLN A 115 7.39 -7.26 -9.71
C GLN A 115 6.38 -6.50 -8.82
N HIS A 116 5.10 -6.57 -9.17
CA HIS A 116 4.03 -5.80 -8.50
C HIS A 116 3.38 -6.53 -7.30
N GLU A 117 3.76 -7.77 -7.00
CA GLU A 117 3.15 -8.56 -5.91
C GLU A 117 3.19 -7.82 -4.56
N VAL A 118 4.34 -7.23 -4.20
CA VAL A 118 4.50 -6.47 -2.95
C VAL A 118 3.64 -5.22 -2.96
N LEU A 119 3.54 -4.53 -4.10
CA LEU A 119 2.67 -3.36 -4.27
C LEU A 119 1.21 -3.74 -3.98
N ILE A 120 0.73 -4.86 -4.54
CA ILE A 120 -0.64 -5.35 -4.31
C ILE A 120 -0.87 -5.71 -2.84
N ASP A 121 0.07 -6.41 -2.20
CA ASP A 121 -0.02 -6.72 -0.77
C ASP A 121 -0.11 -5.46 0.10
N VAL A 122 0.70 -4.44 -0.21
CA VAL A 122 0.69 -3.17 0.51
C VAL A 122 -0.59 -2.38 0.25
N ILE A 123 -1.17 -2.42 -0.96
CA ILE A 123 -2.49 -1.83 -1.25
C ILE A 123 -3.57 -2.47 -0.36
N MET A 124 -3.60 -3.80 -0.27
CA MET A 124 -4.58 -4.51 0.56
C MET A 124 -4.41 -4.17 2.04
N ALA A 125 -3.16 -4.15 2.54
CA ALA A 125 -2.86 -3.81 3.92
C ALA A 125 -3.19 -2.33 4.24
N ALA A 126 -2.84 -1.40 3.36
CA ALA A 126 -3.14 0.02 3.53
C ALA A 126 -4.65 0.29 3.54
N ASN A 127 -5.43 -0.40 2.70
CA ASN A 127 -6.88 -0.35 2.73
C ASN A 127 -7.45 -0.94 4.03
N PHE A 128 -6.96 -2.11 4.46
CA PHE A 128 -7.40 -2.76 5.69
C PHE A 128 -7.13 -1.90 6.95
N LEU A 129 -5.92 -1.37 7.05
CA LEU A 129 -5.51 -0.49 8.14
C LEU A 129 -6.03 0.95 7.98
N ASN A 130 -6.68 1.28 6.88
CA ASN A 130 -7.13 2.63 6.56
C ASN A 130 -5.99 3.68 6.66
N VAL A 131 -4.85 3.39 6.02
CA VAL A 131 -3.71 4.31 5.87
C VAL A 131 -3.86 5.02 4.53
N LYS A 132 -4.61 6.13 4.54
CA LYS A 132 -5.12 6.79 3.34
C LYS A 132 -4.04 7.25 2.37
N ASP A 133 -2.97 7.86 2.88
CA ASP A 133 -1.89 8.42 2.06
C ASP A 133 -1.11 7.31 1.34
N LEU A 134 -0.83 6.21 2.04
CA LEU A 134 -0.18 5.03 1.46
C LEU A 134 -1.06 4.37 0.40
N LEU A 135 -2.37 4.28 0.66
CA LEU A 135 -3.33 3.76 -0.31
C LEU A 135 -3.36 4.64 -1.57
N ASP A 136 -3.35 5.96 -1.41
CA ASP A 136 -3.34 6.90 -2.53
C ASP A 136 -2.03 6.82 -3.34
N LEU A 137 -0.87 6.72 -2.67
CA LEU A 137 0.44 6.52 -3.30
C LEU A 137 0.49 5.24 -4.15
N THR A 138 0.09 4.12 -3.55
CA THR A 138 0.16 2.82 -4.21
C THR A 138 -0.88 2.68 -5.33
N CYS A 139 -2.10 3.19 -5.15
CA CYS A 139 -3.10 3.27 -6.22
C CYS A 139 -2.61 4.15 -7.38
N ALA A 140 -1.97 5.28 -7.09
CA ALA A 140 -1.40 6.14 -8.13
C ALA A 140 -0.31 5.42 -8.94
N CYS A 141 0.48 4.54 -8.29
CA CYS A 141 1.49 3.75 -8.97
C CYS A 141 0.85 2.78 -9.96
N VAL A 142 -0.15 2.01 -9.52
CA VAL A 142 -0.92 1.10 -10.39
C VAL A 142 -1.59 1.87 -11.54
N ALA A 143 -2.19 3.02 -11.27
CA ALA A 143 -2.77 3.87 -12.31
C ALA A 143 -1.72 4.34 -13.34
N SER A 144 -0.51 4.68 -12.89
CA SER A 144 0.61 5.03 -13.78
C SER A 144 1.08 3.84 -14.63
N MET A 145 1.05 2.61 -14.11
CA MET A 145 1.39 1.40 -14.86
C MET A 145 0.38 1.12 -15.97
N ILE A 146 -0.91 1.35 -15.70
CA ILE A 146 -2.00 1.11 -16.65
C ILE A 146 -2.03 2.17 -17.76
N ARG A 147 -1.62 3.40 -17.45
CA ARG A 147 -1.70 4.54 -18.36
C ARG A 147 -1.00 4.26 -19.70
N GLY A 148 -1.76 4.37 -20.79
CA GLY A 148 -1.24 4.24 -22.16
C GLY A 148 -0.96 2.82 -22.62
N LYS A 149 -1.29 1.80 -21.80
CA LYS A 149 -1.24 0.39 -22.21
C LYS A 149 -2.56 -0.03 -22.86
N THR A 150 -2.49 -0.95 -23.82
CA THR A 150 -3.69 -1.60 -24.38
C THR A 150 -4.29 -2.59 -23.39
N ALA A 151 -5.53 -3.02 -23.63
CA ALA A 151 -6.19 -4.02 -22.79
C ALA A 151 -5.36 -5.31 -22.68
N GLU A 152 -4.75 -5.77 -23.78
CA GLU A 152 -3.91 -6.97 -23.84
C GLU A 152 -2.63 -6.79 -23.03
N GLN A 153 -2.00 -5.62 -23.09
CA GLN A 153 -0.80 -5.31 -22.31
C GLN A 153 -1.09 -5.27 -20.81
N ILE A 154 -2.23 -4.69 -20.41
CA ILE A 154 -2.68 -4.66 -19.01
C ILE A 154 -2.96 -6.09 -18.52
N ARG A 155 -3.70 -6.88 -19.31
CA ARG A 155 -3.97 -8.29 -19.00
C ARG A 155 -2.69 -9.09 -18.80
N ALA A 156 -1.74 -8.94 -19.72
CA ALA A 156 -0.44 -9.60 -19.61
C ALA A 156 0.34 -9.16 -18.36
N LEU A 157 0.29 -7.87 -18.00
CA LEU A 157 1.00 -7.33 -16.84
C LEU A 157 0.46 -7.89 -15.51
N PHE A 158 -0.86 -7.95 -15.37
CA PHE A 158 -1.52 -8.43 -14.15
C PHE A 158 -1.87 -9.92 -14.19
N ASN A 159 -1.41 -10.65 -15.22
CA ASN A 159 -1.70 -12.07 -15.45
C ASN A 159 -3.22 -12.39 -15.41
N ILE A 160 -4.01 -11.54 -16.07
CA ILE A 160 -5.47 -11.66 -16.18
C ILE A 160 -5.81 -12.35 -17.50
N GLU A 161 -6.52 -13.48 -17.43
CA GLU A 161 -7.05 -14.18 -18.60
C GLU A 161 -8.23 -13.39 -19.21
N SER A 162 -8.31 -13.35 -20.55
CA SER A 162 -9.47 -12.74 -21.23
C SER A 162 -10.65 -13.71 -21.19
N ASP A 163 -11.76 -13.27 -20.61
CA ASP A 163 -13.01 -14.02 -20.48
C ASP A 163 -14.03 -13.69 -21.57
N PHE A 164 -13.74 -12.73 -22.45
CA PHE A 164 -14.59 -12.38 -23.59
C PHE A 164 -14.52 -13.40 -24.72
N THR A 165 -15.67 -13.67 -25.36
CA THR A 165 -15.67 -14.35 -26.66
C THR A 165 -15.11 -13.43 -27.75
N PRO A 166 -14.62 -13.96 -28.89
CA PRO A 166 -14.17 -13.13 -30.00
C PRO A 166 -15.25 -12.15 -30.51
N GLU A 167 -16.53 -12.54 -30.48
CA GLU A 167 -17.63 -11.65 -30.85
C GLU A 167 -17.83 -10.51 -29.84
N GLU A 168 -17.70 -10.80 -28.54
CA GLU A 168 -17.79 -9.78 -27.48
C GLU A 168 -16.61 -8.81 -27.54
N GLU A 169 -15.40 -9.31 -27.77
CA GLU A 169 -14.20 -8.48 -27.89
C GLU A 169 -14.28 -7.55 -29.10
N GLU A 170 -14.72 -8.04 -30.27
CA GLU A 170 -14.91 -7.19 -31.45
C GLU A 170 -16.01 -6.16 -31.21
N LYS A 171 -17.13 -6.54 -30.60
CA LYS A 171 -18.20 -5.60 -30.26
C LYS A 171 -17.72 -4.49 -29.32
N ILE A 172 -16.95 -4.83 -28.27
CA ILE A 172 -16.36 -3.86 -27.34
C ILE A 172 -15.36 -2.96 -28.07
N ARG A 173 -14.55 -3.51 -28.98
CA ARG A 173 -13.61 -2.74 -29.81
C ARG A 173 -14.35 -1.76 -30.70
N GLU A 174 -15.43 -2.18 -31.37
CA GLU A 174 -16.28 -1.31 -32.19
C GLU A 174 -16.92 -0.19 -31.37
N GLU A 175 -17.50 -0.51 -30.21
CA GLU A 175 -18.14 0.47 -29.32
C GLU A 175 -17.14 1.49 -28.75
N ASN A 176 -15.86 1.12 -28.63
CA ASN A 176 -14.80 1.96 -28.08
C ASN A 176 -13.82 2.52 -29.13
N ARG A 177 -14.11 2.42 -30.43
CA ARG A 177 -13.25 3.00 -31.50
C ARG A 177 -12.97 4.48 -31.31
N TRP A 178 -13.89 5.23 -30.69
CA TRP A 178 -13.71 6.65 -30.36
C TRP A 178 -12.48 6.94 -29.48
N CYS A 179 -11.94 5.94 -28.76
CA CYS A 179 -10.71 6.06 -27.98
C CYS A 179 -9.44 5.96 -28.84
N GLU A 180 -9.51 5.35 -30.02
CA GLU A 180 -8.38 5.19 -30.94
C GLU A 180 -8.21 6.39 -31.89
N GLU A 181 -9.25 7.23 -32.02
CA GLU A 181 -9.30 8.38 -32.93
C GLU A 181 -8.71 9.69 -32.34
N VAL A 182 -8.02 9.63 -31.19
CA VAL A 182 -7.52 10.80 -30.43
C VAL A 182 -6.00 10.95 -30.45
#